data_AF-A0A937QPB2-F1
#
_entry.id   AF-A0A937QPB2-F1
#
_cell.length_a   1.000
_cell.length_b   1.000
_cell.length_c   1.000
_cell.angle_alpha   90.00
_cell.angle_beta   90.00
_cell.angle_gamma   90.00
#
_symmetry.space_group_name_H-M   'P 1'
#
loop_
_entity.id
_entity.type
_entity.pdbx_description
1 polymer ?
#
loop_
_entity_poly.entity_id
_entity_poly.type
_entity_poly.pdbx_seq_one_letter_code
_entity_poly.pdbx_strand_id
1 'polypeptide(L)' 'MKRFCLARHEGAVNVTFLDFSLRKIGVKELWTLKWHREFDTAGPWTKAGGARVEAWPQWVRGFRDY' A
#
# COMPACT_ATOMS: atom_id res chain seq x y z
N MET A 1 17.71 -7.01 1.19
CA MET A 1 16.49 -7.12 0.35
C MET A 1 16.09 -5.72 -0.10
N LYS A 2 16.12 -5.41 -1.40
CA LYS A 2 15.62 -4.12 -1.91
C LYS A 2 14.11 -4.24 -2.13
N ARG A 3 13.33 -3.36 -1.52
CA ARG A 3 11.88 -3.29 -1.72
C ARG A 3 11.61 -2.22 -2.77
N PHE A 4 10.82 -2.55 -3.78
CA PHE A 4 10.39 -1.60 -4.80
C PHE A 4 8.86 -1.64 -4.91
N CYS A 5 8.28 -0.49 -5.24
CA CYS A 5 6.87 -0.37 -5.59
C CYS A 5 6.81 0.24 -6.99
N LEU A 6 5.88 -0.24 -7.81
CA LEU A 6 5.71 0.19 -9.18
C LEU A 6 4.22 0.12 -9.56
N ALA A 7 3.76 1.10 -10.33
CA ALA A 7 2.43 1.05 -10.92
C ALA A 7 2.43 0.08 -12.11
N ARG A 8 1.94 -1.14 -11.89
CA ARG A 8 1.52 -2.07 -12.95
C ARG A 8 0.04 -2.38 -12.79
N HIS A 9 -0.59 -2.91 -13.83
CA HIS A 9 -1.98 -3.37 -13.81
C HIS A 9 -2.94 -2.33 -13.22
N GLU A 10 -2.87 -1.09 -13.72
CA GLU A 10 -3.72 0.03 -13.31
C GLU A 10 -3.59 0.41 -11.81
N GLY A 11 -2.39 0.22 -11.24
CA GLY A 11 -2.10 0.68 -9.87
C GLY A 11 -2.60 -0.26 -8.78
N ALA A 12 -2.66 -1.55 -9.07
CA ALA A 12 -3.04 -2.57 -8.10
C ALA A 12 -2.26 -3.88 -8.29
N VAL A 13 -2.25 -4.68 -7.22
CA VAL A 13 -1.62 -6.01 -7.14
C VAL A 13 -2.61 -6.96 -6.50
N ASN A 14 -2.68 -8.20 -7.00
CA ASN A 14 -3.48 -9.23 -6.36
C ASN A 14 -2.68 -9.85 -5.20
N VAL A 15 -3.30 -9.92 -4.02
CA VAL A 15 -2.71 -10.52 -2.81
C VAL A 15 -3.59 -11.67 -2.34
N THR A 16 -2.94 -12.80 -2.06
CA THR A 16 -3.56 -13.95 -1.38
C THR A 16 -3.24 -13.86 0.11
N PHE A 17 -4.26 -14.02 0.96
CA PHE A 17 -4.13 -13.98 2.41
C PHE A 17 -4.09 -15.39 3.01
N LEU A 18 -3.75 -15.48 4.30
CA LEU A 18 -3.63 -16.78 5.01
C LEU A 18 -4.97 -17.50 5.21
N ASP A 19 -6.09 -16.81 5.01
CA ASP A 19 -7.43 -17.37 4.95
C ASP A 19 -7.83 -17.85 3.54
N PHE A 20 -6.86 -17.90 2.62
CA PHE A 20 -7.04 -18.22 1.18
C PHE A 20 -7.92 -17.24 0.40
N SER A 21 -8.31 -16.10 0.98
CA SER A 21 -8.98 -15.06 0.22
C SER A 21 -8.03 -14.38 -0.76
N LEU A 22 -8.56 -13.97 -1.91
CA LEU A 22 -7.84 -13.18 -2.91
C LEU A 22 -8.46 -11.79 -2.98
N ARG A 23 -7.64 -10.74 -2.90
CA ARG A 23 -8.10 -9.35 -3.10
C ARG A 23 -7.19 -8.59 -4.05
N LYS A 24 -7.79 -7.70 -4.83
CA LYS A 24 -7.10 -6.65 -5.57
C LYS A 24 -6.75 -5.53 -4.59
N ILE A 25 -5.46 -5.33 -4.34
CA ILE A 25 -4.93 -4.35 -3.38
C ILE A 25 -4.34 -3.16 -4.15
N GLY A 26 -4.79 -1.96 -3.83
CA GLY A 26 -4.27 -0.74 -4.45
C GLY A 26 -2.82 -0.44 -4.04
N VAL A 27 -2.09 0.33 -4.86
CA VAL A 27 -0.70 0.70 -4.54
C VAL A 27 -0.58 1.30 -3.14
N LYS A 28 -1.38 2.31 -2.79
CA LYS A 28 -1.32 2.93 -1.45
C LYS A 28 -1.79 2.00 -0.32
N GLU A 29 -2.71 1.07 -0.60
CA GLU A 29 -3.23 0.09 0.36
C GLU A 29 -2.15 -0.88 0.85
N LEU A 30 -1.10 -1.12 0.06
CA LEU A 30 0.01 -1.98 0.48
C LEU A 30 0.65 -1.53 1.80
N TRP A 31 0.60 -0.24 2.13
CA TRP A 31 1.16 0.30 3.38
C TRP A 31 0.24 0.11 4.59
N THR A 32 -1.02 -0.29 4.40
CA THR A 32 -1.98 -0.51 5.49
C THR A 32 -2.10 -1.99 5.90
N LEU A 33 -1.42 -2.89 5.19
CA LEU A 33 -1.46 -4.33 5.43
C LEU A 33 -0.34 -4.79 6.39
N LYS A 34 -0.63 -5.83 7.19
CA LYS A 34 0.33 -6.42 8.12
C LYS A 34 1.23 -7.44 7.42
N TRP A 35 2.44 -7.03 7.03
CA TRP A 35 3.39 -7.91 6.31
C TRP A 35 4.25 -8.79 7.24
N HIS A 36 4.55 -8.31 8.44
CA HIS A 36 5.30 -9.05 9.46
C HIS A 36 4.89 -8.59 10.86
N ARG A 37 5.27 -9.34 11.90
CA ARG A 37 4.84 -9.14 13.30
C ARG A 37 4.98 -7.70 13.81
N GLU A 38 6.04 -7.03 13.41
CA GLU A 38 6.37 -5.66 13.85
C GLU A 38 6.04 -4.59 12.80
N PHE A 39 5.38 -4.94 11.68
CA PHE A 39 5.04 -3.96 10.66
C PHE A 39 4.00 -2.98 11.20
N ASP A 40 4.30 -1.69 11.18
CA ASP A 40 3.40 -0.64 11.63
C ASP A 40 2.38 -0.28 10.53
N THR A 41 1.13 -0.69 10.72
CA THR A 41 0.03 -0.41 9.80
C THR A 41 -0.49 1.03 9.89
N ALA A 42 -0.02 1.80 10.88
CA ALA A 42 -0.27 3.24 11.01
C ALA A 42 0.99 4.07 10.68
N GLY A 43 1.94 3.48 9.95
CA GLY A 43 3.20 4.12 9.60
C GLY A 43 3.05 5.39 8.75
N PRO A 44 4.15 6.10 8.49
CA PRO A 44 4.17 7.47 7.93
C PRO A 44 3.63 7.62 6.51
N TRP A 45 3.42 6.50 5.80
CA TRP A 45 2.83 6.44 4.45
C TRP A 45 1.36 6.02 4.47
N THR A 46 0.66 6.25 5.59
CA THR A 46 -0.76 5.94 5.75
C THR A 46 -1.52 7.17 6.24
N LYS A 47 -2.85 7.21 6.05
CA LYS A 47 -3.67 8.30 6.62
C LYS A 47 -3.54 8.37 8.15
N ALA A 48 -3.48 7.22 8.82
CA ALA A 48 -3.31 7.14 10.26
C ALA A 48 -1.97 7.72 10.73
N GLY A 49 -0.91 7.54 9.93
CA GLY A 49 0.40 8.17 10.14
C GLY A 49 0.49 9.61 9.65
N GLY A 50 -0.62 10.23 9.22
CA GLY A 50 -0.68 11.62 8.78
C GLY A 50 -0.19 11.87 7.36
N ALA A 51 -0.02 10.83 6.54
CA ALA A 51 0.38 10.98 5.15
C ALA A 51 -0.65 11.80 4.36
N ARG A 52 -0.21 12.90 3.76
CA ARG A 52 -1.02 13.68 2.82
C ARG A 52 -0.73 13.25 1.39
N VAL A 53 -1.62 13.56 0.46
CA VAL A 53 -1.48 13.19 -0.96
C VAL A 53 -0.18 13.75 -1.54
N GLU A 54 0.24 14.95 -1.12
CA GLU A 54 1.41 15.64 -1.64
C GLU A 54 2.73 14.97 -1.22
N ALA A 55 2.72 14.22 -0.11
CA ALA A 55 3.88 13.48 0.37
C ALA A 55 4.26 12.32 -0.57
N TRP A 56 3.28 11.80 -1.31
CA TRP A 56 3.51 10.73 -2.27
C TRP A 56 4.26 11.23 -3.52
N PRO A 57 5.11 10.39 -4.15
CA PRO A 57 5.66 10.67 -5.47
C PRO A 57 4.55 11.02 -6.47
N GLN A 58 4.82 11.95 -7.39
CA GLN A 58 3.81 12.48 -8.32
C GLN A 58 2.99 11.38 -9.02
N TRP A 59 3.65 10.31 -9.45
CA TRP A 59 3.01 9.18 -10.13
C TRP A 59 2.05 8.36 -9.24
N VAL A 60 2.19 8.42 -7.91
CA VAL A 60 1.33 7.70 -6.96
C VAL A 60 0.10 8.53 -6.56
N ARG A 61 0.19 9.86 -6.63
CA ARG A 61 -0.80 10.78 -6.05
C ARG A 61 -2.22 10.52 -6.53
N GLY A 62 -2.39 10.19 -7.81
CA GLY A 62 -3.69 9.93 -8.42
C GLY A 62 -4.37 8.61 -8.04
N PHE A 63 -3.68 7.69 -7.33
CA PHE A 63 -4.31 6.47 -6.85
C PHE A 63 -5.17 6.73 -5.61
N ARG A 64 -6.22 5.92 -5.45
CA ARG A 64 -7.12 5.95 -4.29
C ARG A 64 -6.34 5.89 -2.98
N ASP A 65 -6.72 6.73 -2.02
CA ASP A 65 -6.20 6.67 -0.66
C ASP A 65 -6.95 5.65 0.20
N TYR A 66 -6.21 4.98 1.06
CA TYR A 66 -6.71 3.95 1.98
C TYR A 66 -6.59 4.44 3.41
#